data_AF-A0A821SKA8-F1
#
_entry.id   AF-A0A821SKA8-F1
#
_cell.length_a   1.000
_cell.length_b   1.000
_cell.length_c   1.000
_cell.angle_alpha   90.00
_cell.angle_beta   90.00
_cell.angle_gamma   90.00
#
_symmetry.space_group_name_H-M   'P 1'
#
loop_
_entity.id
_entity.type
_entity.pdbx_description
1 polymer ?
#
loop_
_entity_poly.entity_id
_entity_poly.type
_entity_poly.pdbx_seq_one_letter_code
_entity_poly.pdbx_strand_id
1 'polypeptide(L)'
;MRIEGVTNTDKNVFLIDFINTVTSNLTKSRNHFRYNDKIKEFALSLYILGGELTYEFIRLNIPGSLPSLTILSTLILNSNLKISEAESRFDQFQKHFKNLNLQYAFGSEDVTDVIKKKYDSITNKFIGFPTPFDHGVPIKEYYHADSLDTLKLWFNS
;
A
#
# COMPACT_ATOMS: atom_id res chain seq x y z
N MET A 1 -36.11 -33.07 12.78
CA MET A 1 -34.92 -32.50 12.11
C MET A 1 -34.58 -31.20 12.84
N ARG A 2 -33.55 -31.21 13.68
CA ARG A 2 -33.14 -30.05 14.49
C ARG A 2 -32.58 -28.98 13.54
N ILE A 3 -33.15 -27.78 13.61
CA ILE A 3 -32.55 -26.59 13.02
C ILE A 3 -31.48 -26.16 14.03
N GLU A 4 -30.23 -26.54 13.77
CA GLU A 4 -29.10 -26.03 14.54
C GLU A 4 -28.91 -24.55 14.17
N GLY A 5 -29.03 -23.69 15.18
CA GLY A 5 -28.84 -22.26 15.05
C GLY A 5 -27.40 -21.95 14.69
N VAL A 6 -27.20 -21.41 13.50
CA VAL A 6 -25.97 -20.70 13.14
C VAL A 6 -25.92 -19.43 13.99
N THR A 7 -25.17 -19.47 15.08
CA THR A 7 -24.99 -18.30 15.96
C THR A 7 -24.34 -17.17 15.18
N ASN A 8 -24.94 -15.99 15.31
CA ASN A 8 -24.56 -14.71 14.70
C ASN A 8 -23.25 -14.13 15.29
N THR A 9 -22.29 -14.99 15.65
CA THR A 9 -21.03 -14.66 16.32
C THR A 9 -19.97 -14.14 15.35
N ASP A 10 -19.98 -14.56 14.08
CA ASP A 10 -18.96 -14.17 13.11
C ASP A 10 -19.12 -12.74 12.58
N LYS A 11 -20.34 -12.19 12.52
CA LYS A 11 -20.59 -10.87 11.91
C LYS A 11 -19.97 -9.69 12.66
N ASN A 12 -19.63 -9.86 13.94
CA ASN A 12 -19.14 -8.77 14.78
C ASN A 12 -17.70 -8.96 15.27
N VAL A 13 -16.98 -9.96 14.76
CA VAL A 13 -15.62 -10.27 15.24
C VAL A 13 -14.68 -9.06 15.15
N PHE A 14 -14.70 -8.35 14.01
CA PHE A 14 -13.90 -7.13 13.86
C PHE A 14 -14.31 -6.04 14.85
N LEU A 15 -15.62 -5.82 15.02
CA LEU A 15 -16.13 -4.77 15.90
C LEU A 15 -15.76 -5.03 17.37
N ILE A 16 -15.83 -6.30 17.79
CA ILE A 16 -15.38 -6.76 19.11
C ILE A 16 -13.87 -6.53 19.26
N ASP A 17 -13.07 -6.94 18.27
CA ASP A 17 -11.62 -6.74 18.25
C ASP A 17 -11.25 -5.23 18.32
N PHE A 18 -12.00 -4.39 17.61
CA PHE A 18 -11.84 -2.94 17.58
C PHE A 18 -12.15 -2.32 18.94
N ILE A 19 -13.31 -2.64 19.53
CA ILE A 19 -13.70 -2.12 20.85
C ILE A 19 -12.70 -2.57 21.92
N ASN A 20 -12.33 -3.85 21.93
CA ASN A 20 -11.35 -4.38 22.88
C ASN A 20 -9.99 -3.68 22.76
N THR A 21 -9.55 -3.38 21.53
CA THR A 21 -8.31 -2.64 21.27
C THR A 21 -8.40 -1.23 21.82
N VAL A 22 -9.49 -0.50 21.56
CA VAL A 22 -9.72 0.84 22.09
C VAL A 22 -9.70 0.82 23.61
N THR A 23 -10.50 -0.05 24.23
CA THR A 23 -10.58 -0.15 25.70
C THR A 23 -9.22 -0.48 26.31
N SER A 24 -8.48 -1.42 25.74
CA SER A 24 -7.13 -1.79 26.23
C SER A 24 -6.09 -0.68 26.03
N ASN A 25 -6.18 0.09 24.95
CA ASN A 25 -5.27 1.20 24.71
C ASN A 25 -5.57 2.38 25.63
N LEU A 26 -6.84 2.67 25.91
CA LEU A 26 -7.24 3.74 26.82
C LEU A 26 -6.73 3.54 28.26
N THR A 27 -6.48 2.29 28.70
CA THR A 27 -5.86 2.02 30.01
C THR A 27 -4.35 2.20 30.02
N LYS A 28 -3.71 2.44 28.87
CA LYS A 28 -2.25 2.54 28.71
C LYS A 28 -1.84 3.96 28.39
N SER A 29 -0.56 4.27 28.59
CA SER A 29 -0.01 5.53 28.07
C SER A 29 0.08 5.47 26.53
N ARG A 30 -0.02 6.63 25.88
CA ARG A 30 -0.05 6.75 24.40
C ARG A 30 1.08 6.02 23.68
N ASN A 31 2.26 5.95 24.30
CA ASN A 31 3.44 5.28 23.73
C ASN A 31 3.35 3.75 23.76
N HIS A 32 2.39 3.19 24.50
CA HIS A 32 2.19 1.75 24.67
C HIS A 32 0.95 1.23 23.95
N PHE A 33 0.35 2.05 23.07
CA PHE A 33 -0.77 1.59 22.26
C PHE A 33 -0.32 0.44 21.35
N ARG A 34 -1.15 -0.60 21.27
CA ARG A 34 -0.93 -1.78 20.45
C ARG A 34 -2.15 -2.01 19.58
N TYR A 35 -1.90 -2.45 18.36
CA TYR A 35 -2.93 -2.69 17.35
C TYR A 35 -2.68 -4.07 16.76
N ASN A 36 -3.73 -4.86 16.63
CA ASN A 36 -3.68 -6.13 15.91
C ASN A 36 -3.64 -5.86 14.38
N ASP A 37 -3.39 -6.91 13.59
CA ASP A 37 -3.23 -6.74 12.15
C ASP A 37 -4.53 -6.35 11.44
N LYS A 38 -5.69 -6.83 11.89
CA LYS A 38 -7.00 -6.42 11.35
C LYS A 38 -7.24 -4.91 11.49
N ILE A 39 -6.86 -4.33 12.64
CA ILE A 39 -6.98 -2.88 12.89
C ILE A 39 -5.99 -2.10 12.03
N LYS A 40 -4.76 -2.62 11.83
CA LYS A 40 -3.78 -2.00 10.94
C LYS A 40 -4.24 -2.02 9.47
N GLU A 41 -4.79 -3.14 9.01
CA GLU A 41 -5.36 -3.27 7.66
C GLU A 41 -6.53 -2.31 7.46
N PHE A 42 -7.45 -2.26 8.42
CA PHE A 42 -8.55 -1.29 8.40
C PHE A 42 -8.03 0.16 8.39
N ALA A 43 -7.03 0.48 9.20
CA ALA A 43 -6.42 1.81 9.25
C ALA A 43 -5.76 2.19 7.91
N LEU A 44 -5.06 1.25 7.26
CA LEU A 44 -4.51 1.44 5.92
C LEU A 44 -5.61 1.67 4.89
N SER A 45 -6.67 0.86 4.89
CA SER A 45 -7.80 1.04 3.97
C SER A 45 -8.49 2.39 4.17
N LEU A 46 -8.72 2.79 5.42
CA LEU A 46 -9.31 4.09 5.75
C LEU A 46 -8.42 5.25 5.30
N TYR A 47 -7.10 5.14 5.49
CA TYR A 47 -6.15 6.17 5.05
C TYR A 47 -6.10 6.27 3.52
N ILE A 48 -6.04 5.14 2.81
CA ILE A 48 -5.95 5.09 1.35
C ILE A 48 -7.25 5.58 0.69
N LEU A 49 -8.40 5.13 1.19
CA LEU A 49 -9.71 5.44 0.58
C LEU A 49 -10.27 6.79 1.06
N GLY A 50 -10.09 7.11 2.34
CA GLY A 50 -10.62 8.33 2.96
C GLY A 50 -9.67 9.52 2.92
N GLY A 51 -8.39 9.29 2.66
CA GLY A 51 -7.35 10.31 2.70
C GLY A 51 -6.89 10.67 4.12
N GLU A 52 -5.79 11.41 4.19
CA GLU A 52 -5.12 11.77 5.44
C GLU A 52 -6.01 12.57 6.40
N LEU A 53 -6.77 13.54 5.89
CA LEU A 53 -7.62 14.40 6.71
C LEU A 53 -8.74 13.62 7.39
N THR A 54 -9.42 12.74 6.64
CA THR A 54 -10.47 11.87 7.17
C THR A 54 -9.91 10.92 8.22
N TYR A 55 -8.74 10.34 7.94
CA TYR A 55 -8.07 9.44 8.85
C TYR A 55 -7.72 10.12 10.18
N GLU A 56 -7.07 11.29 10.12
CA GLU A 56 -6.70 12.05 11.32
C GLU A 56 -7.92 12.52 12.09
N PHE A 57 -8.98 12.96 11.40
CA PHE A 57 -10.24 13.33 12.04
C PHE A 57 -10.78 12.19 12.90
N ILE A 58 -10.87 10.97 12.35
CA ILE A 58 -11.38 9.81 13.11
C ILE A 58 -10.42 9.45 14.25
N ARG A 59 -9.11 9.41 13.99
CA ARG A 59 -8.08 9.05 14.99
C ARG A 59 -8.09 9.99 16.20
N LEU A 60 -8.28 11.28 15.97
CA LEU A 60 -8.31 12.29 17.03
C LEU A 60 -9.62 12.24 17.82
N ASN A 61 -10.75 11.95 17.18
CA ASN A 61 -12.07 11.86 17.83
C ASN A 61 -12.29 10.54 18.58
N ILE A 62 -11.56 9.47 18.25
CA ILE A 62 -11.63 8.18 18.94
C ILE A 62 -10.23 7.77 19.44
N PRO A 63 -9.76 8.30 20.58
CA PRO A 63 -8.41 8.05 21.05
C PRO A 63 -8.11 6.56 21.28
N GLY A 64 -6.94 6.10 20.83
CA GLY A 64 -6.51 4.70 21.01
C GLY A 64 -7.12 3.71 20.02
N SER A 65 -7.95 4.17 19.07
CA SER A 65 -8.55 3.33 18.03
C SER A 65 -7.64 3.05 16.85
N LEU A 66 -6.93 4.07 16.38
CA LEU A 66 -6.17 4.03 15.14
C LEU A 66 -4.68 4.35 15.37
N PRO A 67 -3.77 3.66 14.65
CA PRO A 67 -2.34 3.96 14.68
C PRO A 67 -2.00 5.40 14.30
N SER A 68 -0.83 5.90 14.71
CA SER A 68 -0.33 7.18 14.22
C SER A 68 0.07 7.11 12.74
N LEU A 69 0.14 8.26 12.08
CA LEU A 69 0.64 8.36 10.70
C LEU A 69 2.02 7.75 10.54
N THR A 70 2.93 7.89 11.52
CA THR A 70 4.26 7.27 11.49
C THR A 70 4.19 5.75 11.41
N ILE A 71 3.26 5.13 12.14
CA ILE A 71 3.06 3.68 12.09
C ILE A 71 2.49 3.30 10.71
N LEU A 72 1.53 4.06 10.18
CA LEU A 72 1.02 3.82 8.82
C LEU A 72 2.12 3.93 7.75
N SER A 73 2.94 4.98 7.78
CA SER A 73 4.05 5.13 6.86
C SER A 73 5.00 3.95 6.94
N THR A 74 5.29 3.47 8.15
CA THR A 74 6.13 2.28 8.36
C THR A 74 5.48 1.02 7.78
N LEU A 75 4.17 0.84 7.97
CA LEU A 75 3.42 -0.29 7.41
C LEU A 75 3.40 -0.25 5.88
N ILE A 76 3.25 0.93 5.28
CA ILE A 76 3.30 1.12 3.83
C ILE A 76 4.70 0.81 3.30
N LEU A 77 5.74 1.36 3.93
CA LEU A 77 7.14 1.13 3.55
C LEU A 77 7.56 -0.34 3.68
N ASN A 78 7.11 -1.02 4.73
CA ASN A 78 7.39 -2.43 4.98
C ASN A 78 6.46 -3.37 4.20
N SER A 79 5.47 -2.85 3.48
CA SER A 79 4.64 -3.70 2.65
C SER A 79 5.47 -4.19 1.46
N ASN A 80 5.32 -5.47 1.11
CA ASN A 80 5.91 -6.05 -0.11
C ASN A 80 5.27 -5.47 -1.40
N LEU A 81 4.50 -4.39 -1.28
CA LEU A 81 3.77 -3.74 -2.35
C LEU A 81 4.54 -2.58 -2.99
N LYS A 82 5.82 -2.35 -2.64
CA LYS A 82 6.64 -1.35 -3.36
C LYS A 82 6.71 -1.77 -4.83
N ILE A 83 6.02 -1.04 -5.69
CA ILE A 83 6.08 -1.21 -7.15
C ILE A 83 7.30 -0.42 -7.61
N SER A 84 8.23 -1.09 -8.29
CA SER A 84 9.36 -0.41 -8.92
C SER A 84 8.92 0.24 -10.24
N GLU A 85 9.60 1.32 -10.64
CA GLU A 85 9.35 1.96 -11.93
C GLU A 85 9.48 0.95 -13.08
N ALA A 86 8.57 1.07 -14.06
CA ALA A 86 8.49 0.18 -15.22
C ALA A 86 8.27 -1.31 -14.89
N GLU A 87 7.88 -1.67 -13.66
CA GLU A 87 7.57 -3.05 -13.29
C GLU A 87 6.17 -3.47 -13.70
N SER A 88 6.09 -4.43 -14.61
CA SER A 88 4.85 -5.11 -14.98
C SER A 88 4.68 -6.40 -14.19
N ARG A 89 3.59 -6.52 -13.43
CA ARG A 89 3.28 -7.68 -12.56
C ARG A 89 2.30 -8.65 -13.21
N PHE A 90 2.61 -9.11 -14.42
CA PHE A 90 1.72 -9.94 -15.23
C PHE A 90 1.28 -11.23 -14.51
N ASP A 91 2.14 -11.86 -13.72
CA ASP A 91 1.79 -13.06 -12.95
C ASP A 91 0.67 -12.81 -11.94
N GLN A 92 0.69 -11.64 -11.30
CA GLN A 92 -0.31 -11.26 -10.30
C GLN A 92 -1.65 -10.94 -10.97
N PHE A 93 -1.62 -10.29 -12.14
CA PHE A 93 -2.79 -10.10 -12.99
C PHE A 93 -3.38 -11.44 -13.44
N GLN A 94 -2.54 -12.37 -13.88
CA GLN A 94 -2.99 -13.69 -14.33
C GLN A 94 -3.63 -14.47 -13.18
N LYS A 95 -3.05 -14.43 -11.98
CA LYS A 95 -3.64 -15.02 -10.77
C LYS A 95 -4.99 -14.39 -10.43
N HIS A 96 -5.08 -13.06 -10.55
CA HIS A 96 -6.32 -12.34 -10.32
C HIS A 96 -7.42 -12.73 -11.32
N PHE A 97 -7.11 -12.85 -12.61
CA PHE A 97 -8.08 -13.28 -13.63
C PHE A 97 -8.54 -14.72 -13.44
N LYS A 98 -7.63 -15.62 -13.07
CA LYS A 98 -7.99 -17.01 -12.70
C LYS A 98 -8.99 -17.02 -11.55
N ASN A 99 -8.79 -16.19 -10.53
CA ASN A 99 -9.70 -16.09 -9.39
C ASN A 99 -11.09 -15.53 -9.77
N LEU A 100 -11.14 -14.63 -10.76
CA LEU A 100 -12.38 -14.05 -11.26
C LEU A 100 -13.02 -14.86 -12.40
N ASN A 101 -12.41 -15.98 -12.80
CA ASN A 101 -12.81 -16.79 -13.96
C ASN A 101 -12.92 -15.98 -15.26
N LEU A 102 -11.99 -15.04 -15.48
CA LEU A 102 -11.89 -14.20 -16.67
C LEU A 102 -10.86 -14.78 -17.65
N GLN A 103 -11.23 -14.84 -18.94
CA GLN A 103 -10.32 -15.34 -20.00
C GLN A 103 -9.52 -14.24 -20.70
N TYR A 104 -10.07 -13.04 -20.82
CA TYR A 104 -9.48 -11.95 -21.60
C TYR A 104 -9.52 -10.64 -20.82
N ALA A 105 -8.52 -9.81 -21.03
CA ALA A 105 -8.51 -8.42 -20.61
C ALA A 105 -7.85 -7.57 -21.70
N PHE A 106 -8.36 -6.34 -21.83
CA PHE A 106 -7.83 -5.35 -22.74
C PHE A 106 -7.30 -4.19 -21.90
N GLY A 107 -6.09 -3.75 -22.20
CA GLY A 107 -5.47 -2.57 -21.59
C GLY A 107 -5.13 -1.55 -22.66
N SER A 108 -5.39 -0.28 -22.37
CA SER A 108 -4.90 0.85 -23.15
C SER A 108 -4.05 1.72 -22.24
N GLU A 109 -2.89 2.15 -22.72
CA GLU A 109 -2.07 3.14 -22.03
C GLU A 109 -2.43 4.54 -22.53
N ASP A 110 -2.53 5.49 -21.60
CA ASP A 110 -2.49 6.92 -21.89
C ASP A 110 -1.48 7.55 -20.94
N VAL A 111 -0.68 8.49 -21.43
CA VAL A 111 0.43 9.08 -20.66
C VAL A 111 -0.08 10.32 -19.94
N THR A 112 -0.05 10.27 -18.61
CA THR A 112 -0.27 11.45 -17.77
C THR A 112 1.06 12.18 -17.54
N ASP A 113 1.02 13.51 -17.38
CA ASP A 113 2.15 14.45 -17.37
C ASP A 113 3.45 13.98 -16.67
N VAL A 114 4.59 14.51 -17.12
CA VAL A 114 5.94 14.06 -16.76
C VAL A 114 6.20 14.26 -15.25
N ILE A 115 6.41 13.15 -14.53
CA ILE A 115 6.86 13.17 -13.13
C ILE A 115 8.22 13.88 -13.06
N LYS A 116 8.40 14.81 -12.11
CA LYS A 116 9.72 15.43 -11.87
C LYS A 116 10.76 14.36 -11.56
N LYS A 117 11.86 14.39 -12.30
CA LYS A 117 13.04 13.52 -12.08
C LYS A 117 13.44 13.52 -10.61
N LYS A 118 13.50 12.34 -10.02
CA LYS A 118 13.88 12.16 -8.61
C LYS A 118 14.87 11.02 -8.48
N TYR A 119 15.84 11.19 -7.62
CA TYR A 119 16.78 10.13 -7.26
C TYR A 119 16.27 9.39 -6.02
N ASP A 120 16.16 8.06 -6.09
CA ASP A 120 15.89 7.17 -4.95
C ASP A 120 17.23 6.61 -4.43
N SER A 121 17.70 7.15 -3.31
CA SER A 121 18.96 6.74 -2.69
C SER A 121 18.92 5.33 -2.10
N ILE A 122 17.73 4.78 -1.83
CA ILE A 122 17.58 3.43 -1.28
C ILE A 122 17.87 2.39 -2.38
N THR A 123 17.45 2.70 -3.60
CA THR A 123 17.59 1.79 -4.75
C THR A 123 18.72 2.18 -5.69
N ASN A 124 19.37 3.33 -5.47
CA ASN A 124 20.43 3.89 -6.33
C ASN A 124 19.97 4.14 -7.77
N LYS A 125 18.73 4.64 -7.94
CA LYS A 125 18.06 4.77 -9.24
C LYS A 125 17.45 6.15 -9.41
N PHE A 126 17.38 6.60 -10.65
CA PHE A 126 16.53 7.73 -11.02
C PHE A 126 15.14 7.25 -11.41
N ILE A 127 14.11 7.98 -10.97
CA ILE A 127 12.71 7.79 -11.32
C ILE A 127 12.14 9.03 -12.01
N GLY A 128 11.10 8.84 -12.81
CA GLY A 128 10.42 9.90 -13.56
C GLY A 128 10.98 10.10 -14.97
N PHE A 129 11.70 9.10 -15.50
CA PHE A 129 12.16 9.11 -16.90
C PHE A 129 11.26 8.21 -17.75
N PRO A 130 10.99 8.58 -19.02
CA PRO A 130 10.42 7.64 -19.99
C PRO A 130 11.38 6.46 -20.15
N THR A 131 10.93 5.26 -19.82
CA THR A 131 11.75 4.05 -19.95
C THR A 131 11.66 3.51 -21.38
N PRO A 132 12.76 2.96 -21.94
CA PRO A 132 12.70 2.26 -23.21
C PRO A 132 11.84 1.00 -23.10
N PHE A 133 11.28 0.59 -24.23
CA PHE A 133 10.38 -0.57 -24.31
C PHE A 133 11.07 -1.77 -24.95
N ASP A 134 10.76 -2.95 -24.44
CA ASP A 134 11.05 -4.24 -25.05
C ASP A 134 9.73 -4.97 -25.36
N HIS A 135 9.44 -5.23 -26.63
CA HIS A 135 8.17 -5.81 -27.09
C HIS A 135 6.90 -5.11 -26.57
N GLY A 136 6.94 -3.77 -26.43
CA GLY A 136 5.82 -2.98 -25.91
C GLY A 136 5.69 -2.98 -24.38
N VAL A 137 6.63 -3.60 -23.66
CA VAL A 137 6.70 -3.59 -22.20
C VAL A 137 7.86 -2.68 -21.75
N PRO A 138 7.63 -1.74 -20.81
CA PRO A 138 8.70 -0.93 -20.23
C PRO A 138 9.83 -1.79 -19.64
N ILE A 139 11.07 -1.40 -19.90
CA ILE A 139 12.24 -2.05 -19.29
C ILE A 139 12.35 -1.60 -17.83
N LYS A 140 12.10 -2.55 -16.92
CA LYS A 140 12.19 -2.34 -15.47
C LYS A 140 13.57 -1.79 -15.08
N GLU A 141 13.56 -0.75 -14.23
CA GLU A 141 14.76 -0.22 -13.58
C GLU A 141 15.89 0.15 -14.56
N TYR A 142 15.59 0.82 -15.68
CA TYR A 142 16.61 1.13 -16.68
C TYR A 142 17.71 2.11 -16.20
N TYR A 143 17.34 3.10 -15.38
CA TYR A 143 18.23 4.21 -14.98
C TYR A 143 18.95 3.96 -13.64
N HIS A 144 19.80 2.92 -13.58
CA HIS A 144 20.69 2.70 -12.43
C HIS A 144 21.87 3.68 -12.44
N ALA A 145 22.28 4.09 -11.25
CA ALA A 145 23.38 5.03 -11.03
C ALA A 145 24.53 4.36 -10.25
N ASP A 146 24.99 3.20 -10.71
CA ASP A 146 26.02 2.39 -10.01
C ASP A 146 27.41 3.04 -9.96
N SER A 147 27.62 4.11 -10.74
CA SER A 147 28.82 4.93 -10.71
C SER A 147 28.49 6.43 -10.65
N LEU A 148 29.43 7.23 -10.16
CA LEU A 148 29.31 8.69 -10.15
C LEU A 148 29.15 9.27 -11.57
N ASP A 149 29.78 8.66 -12.56
CA ASP A 149 29.71 9.11 -13.95
C ASP A 149 28.33 8.83 -14.56
N THR A 150 27.76 7.65 -14.30
CA THR A 150 26.37 7.34 -14.67
C THR A 150 25.37 8.25 -13.94
N LEU A 151 25.62 8.58 -12.67
CA LEU A 151 24.78 9.50 -11.91
C LEU A 151 24.78 10.89 -12.54
N LYS A 152 25.95 11.43 -12.91
CA LYS A 152 26.08 12.71 -13.60
C LYS A 152 25.42 12.70 -14.98
N LEU A 153 25.53 11.60 -15.71
CA LEU A 153 24.90 11.42 -17.01
C LEU A 153 23.38 11.57 -16.89
N TRP A 154 22.75 10.82 -15.97
CA TRP A 154 21.29 10.87 -15.75
C TRP A 154 20.81 12.18 -15.14
N PHE A 155 21.62 12.82 -14.28
CA PHE A 155 21.25 14.09 -13.68
C PHE A 155 21.20 15.24 -14.70
N ASN A 156 22.07 15.20 -15.73
CA ASN A 156 22.21 16.27 -16.72
C ASN A 156 21.41 16.04 -18.02
N SER A 157 20.96 14.81 -18.28
CA SER A 157 19.94 14.51 -19.30
C SER A 157 18.57 15.03 -18.87
#